data_AF-A0A924RW09-F1
#
_entry.id   AF-A0A924RW09-F1
#
_cell.length_a   1.000
_cell.length_b   1.000
_cell.length_c   1.000
_cell.angle_alpha   90.00
_cell.angle_beta   90.00
_cell.angle_gamma   90.00
#
_symmetry.space_group_name_H-M   'P 1'
#
loop_
_entity.id
_entity.type
_entity.pdbx_description
1 polymer ?
#
loop_
_entity_poly.entity_id
_entity_poly.type
_entity_poly.pdbx_seq_one_letter_code
_entity_poly.pdbx_strand_id
1 'polypeptide(L)' 'MNADDNTQKNNPLHGIKLENILTDLVAYVGWEKMGKQIPVNCFLKDPTIKSSLAFLRKNPWARAKVEY' A
#
# COMPACT_ATOMS: atom_id res chain seq x y z
N MET A 1 24.51 -3.20 -0.54
CA MET A 1 23.58 -4.27 -0.11
C MET A 1 22.40 -3.59 0.58
N ASN A 2 21.12 -3.67 0.17
CA ASN A 2 20.41 -4.57 -0.74
C ASN A 2 19.19 -3.86 -1.37
N ALA A 3 18.85 -4.31 -2.59
CA ALA A 3 17.51 -4.41 -3.20
C ALA A 3 16.76 -3.15 -3.66
N ASP A 4 16.94 -2.83 -4.95
CA ASP A 4 15.89 -2.79 -5.99
C ASP A 4 14.48 -2.26 -5.62
N ASP A 5 14.05 -1.15 -6.24
CA ASP A 5 13.36 -1.26 -7.55
C ASP A 5 12.82 0.10 -8.03
N ASN A 6 13.36 0.45 -9.19
CA ASN A 6 13.07 1.56 -10.07
C ASN A 6 11.58 1.60 -10.45
N THR A 7 10.83 2.63 -10.04
CA THR A 7 9.51 2.90 -10.65
C THR A 7 9.13 4.38 -10.64
N GLN A 8 10.10 5.26 -10.90
CA GLN A 8 9.78 6.63 -11.33
C GLN A 8 9.43 6.61 -12.83
N LYS A 9 8.35 5.91 -13.20
CA LYS A 9 7.76 6.00 -14.53
C LYS A 9 6.65 7.04 -14.48
N ASN A 10 7.02 8.27 -14.84
CA ASN A 10 6.18 9.35 -15.36
C ASN A 10 4.76 9.46 -14.78
N ASN A 11 4.50 10.46 -13.92
CA ASN A 11 3.27 11.27 -14.03
C ASN A 11 3.37 12.52 -13.14
N PRO A 12 3.40 13.75 -13.71
CA PRO A 12 3.63 14.97 -12.94
C PRO A 12 2.46 15.50 -12.10
N LEU A 13 1.18 15.15 -12.34
CA LEU A 13 0.06 15.90 -11.72
C LEU A 13 -1.27 15.15 -11.42
N HIS A 14 -1.39 13.82 -11.51
CA HIS A 14 -2.73 13.19 -11.45
C HIS A 14 -3.06 12.47 -10.13
N GLY A 15 -3.65 13.23 -9.19
CA GLY A 15 -4.42 12.71 -8.05
C GLY A 15 -3.58 12.06 -6.95
N ILE A 16 -3.97 12.25 -5.69
CA ILE A 16 -3.30 11.66 -4.53
C ILE A 16 -3.15 10.14 -4.77
N LYS A 17 -1.92 9.68 -4.97
CA LYS A 17 -1.66 8.28 -5.33
C LYS A 17 -1.99 7.42 -4.11
N LEU A 18 -2.79 6.36 -4.30
CA LEU A 18 -3.02 5.30 -3.31
C LEU A 18 -1.71 4.78 -2.67
N GLU A 19 -0.61 4.87 -3.42
CA GLU A 19 0.75 4.63 -2.94
C GLU A 19 1.18 5.56 -1.81
N ASN A 20 0.95 6.87 -1.94
CA ASN A 20 1.29 7.84 -0.89
C ASN A 20 0.43 7.62 0.34
N ILE A 21 -0.88 7.40 0.16
CA ILE A 21 -1.82 7.16 1.27
C ILE A 21 -1.40 5.90 2.04
N LEU A 22 -1.14 4.81 1.32
CA LEU A 22 -0.69 3.56 1.93
C LEU A 22 0.65 3.75 2.64
N THR A 23 1.60 4.44 2.02
CA THR A 23 2.94 4.66 2.60
C THR A 23 2.86 5.49 3.87
N ASP A 24 2.07 6.56 3.88
CA ASP A 24 1.87 7.44 5.04
C ASP A 24 1.15 6.70 6.18
N LEU A 25 0.06 5.98 5.87
CA LEU A 25 -0.63 5.16 6.86
C LEU A 25 0.28 4.09 7.45
N VAL A 26 1.04 3.38 6.63
CA VAL A 26 2.00 2.38 7.13
C VAL A 26 3.06 3.04 7.99
N ALA A 27 3.53 4.25 7.65
CA ALA A 27 4.48 4.99 8.47
C ALA A 27 3.86 5.44 9.82
N TYR A 28 2.58 5.81 9.84
CA TYR A 28 1.89 6.31 11.03
C TYR A 28 1.35 5.20 11.94
N VAL A 29 0.71 4.17 11.39
CA VAL A 29 0.09 3.08 12.16
C VAL A 29 0.87 1.76 12.13
N GLY A 30 1.68 1.52 11.11
CA GLY A 30 2.38 0.26 10.92
C GLY A 30 1.52 -0.84 10.30
N TRP A 31 2.20 -1.85 9.75
CA TRP A 31 1.56 -3.01 9.10
C TRP A 31 0.71 -3.85 10.05
N GLU A 32 1.06 -3.91 11.33
CA GLU A 32 0.32 -4.70 12.32
C GLU A 32 -1.10 -4.16 12.53
N LYS A 33 -1.26 -2.83 12.61
CA LYS A 33 -2.59 -2.19 12.70
C LYS A 33 -3.35 -2.31 11.38
N MET A 34 -2.66 -2.15 10.26
CA MET A 34 -3.25 -2.40 8.93
C MET A 34 -3.80 -3.82 8.81
N GLY A 35 -3.06 -4.84 9.27
CA GLY A 35 -3.51 -6.24 9.27
C GLY A 35 -4.69 -6.50 10.21
N LYS A 36 -4.85 -5.72 11.28
CA LYS A 36 -6.04 -5.78 12.16
C LYS A 36 -7.28 -5.18 11.50
N GLN A 37 -7.12 -4.08 10.75
CA GLN A 37 -8.23 -3.43 10.04
C GLN A 37 -8.61 -4.17 8.75
N ILE A 38 -7.60 -4.68 8.04
CA ILE A 38 -7.71 -5.35 6.75
C ILE A 38 -6.94 -6.67 6.90
N PRO A 39 -7.60 -7.75 7.37
CA PRO A 39 -6.98 -9.04 7.64
C PRO A 39 -6.66 -9.79 6.34
N VAL A 40 -5.75 -9.23 5.54
CA VAL A 40 -5.26 -9.80 4.30
C VAL A 40 -3.85 -10.31 4.49
N ASN A 41 -3.56 -11.45 3.88
CA ASN A 41 -2.26 -12.11 4.00
C ASN A 41 -1.11 -11.20 3.54
N CYS A 42 -1.38 -10.27 2.61
CA CYS A 42 -0.41 -9.29 2.12
C CYS A 42 0.12 -8.37 3.23
N PHE A 43 -0.66 -8.05 4.26
CA PHE A 43 -0.21 -7.18 5.36
C PHE A 43 0.39 -7.96 6.54
N LEU A 44 0.12 -9.26 6.62
CA LEU A 44 0.51 -10.10 7.75
C LEU A 44 1.80 -10.90 7.50
N LYS A 45 2.06 -11.30 6.25
CA LYS A 45 3.15 -12.24 5.91
C LYS A 45 4.35 -11.57 5.22
N ASP A 46 4.09 -10.81 4.15
CA ASP A 46 5.10 -10.08 3.38
C ASP A 46 4.61 -8.64 3.08
N PRO A 47 4.48 -7.82 4.14
CA PRO A 47 4.00 -6.45 4.00
C PRO A 47 4.98 -5.58 3.22
N THR A 48 4.70 -5.41 1.93
CA THR A 48 5.44 -4.51 1.05
C THR A 48 4.50 -3.56 0.34
N ILE A 49 4.93 -2.32 0.11
CA ILE A 49 4.12 -1.30 -0.55
C ILE A 49 3.67 -1.76 -1.95
N LYS A 50 4.56 -2.38 -2.73
CA LYS A 50 4.26 -2.84 -4.11
C LYS A 50 3.23 -3.97 -4.15
N SER A 51 3.41 -5.01 -3.33
CA SER A 51 2.47 -6.14 -3.26
C SER A 51 1.10 -5.68 -2.75
N SER A 52 1.11 -4.82 -1.73
CA SER A 52 -0.08 -4.19 -1.18
C SER A 52 -0.82 -3.37 -2.22
N LEU A 53 -0.14 -2.53 -2.99
CA LEU A 53 -0.77 -1.75 -4.05
C LEU A 53 -1.32 -2.62 -5.17
N ALA A 54 -0.61 -3.67 -5.56
CA ALA A 54 -1.13 -4.64 -6.54
C ALA A 54 -2.41 -5.31 -6.01
N PHE A 55 -2.45 -5.65 -4.72
CA PHE A 55 -3.62 -6.21 -4.07
C PHE A 55 -4.79 -5.21 -4.00
N LEU A 56 -4.54 -3.98 -3.54
CA LEU A 56 -5.55 -2.92 -3.42
C LEU A 56 -6.12 -2.49 -4.78
N ARG A 57 -5.31 -2.51 -5.85
CA ARG A 57 -5.78 -2.26 -7.23
C ARG A 57 -6.71 -3.37 -7.73
N LYS A 58 -6.49 -4.62 -7.31
CA LYS A 58 -7.34 -5.77 -7.67
C LYS A 58 -8.56 -5.91 -6.76
N ASN A 59 -8.50 -5.39 -5.54
CA ASN A 59 -9.53 -5.54 -4.50
C ASN A 59 -10.06 -4.16 -4.06
N PRO A 60 -11.08 -3.61 -4.74
CA PRO A 60 -11.59 -2.27 -4.46
C PRO A 60 -12.17 -2.13 -3.04
N TRP A 61 -12.70 -3.20 -2.45
CA TRP A 61 -13.19 -3.19 -1.07
C TRP A 61 -12.08 -2.91 -0.05
N ALA A 62 -10.87 -3.44 -0.29
CA ALA A 62 -9.72 -3.23 0.59
C ALA A 62 -9.13 -1.83 0.39
N ARG A 63 -9.14 -1.35 -0.87
CA ARG A 63 -8.77 0.03 -1.20
C ARG A 63 -9.66 1.04 -0.48
N ALA A 64 -10.98 0.83 -0.51
CA ALA A 64 -11.91 1.71 0.19
C ALA A 64 -11.63 1.79 1.70
N LYS A 65 -11.13 0.72 2.33
CA LYS A 65 -10.72 0.70 3.75
C LYS A 65 -9.42 1.45 4.05
N VAL A 66 -8.59 1.68 3.04
CA VAL A 66 -7.36 2.48 3.16
C VAL A 66 -7.65 3.96 2.87
N GLU A 67 -8.64 4.23 2.02
CA GLU A 67 -9.07 5.59 1.67
C GLU A 67 -10.11 6.19 2.65
N TYR A 68 -10.75 5.36 3.50
CA TYR A 68 -11.81 5.75 4.45
C TYR A 68 -11.36 5.56 5.89
#